data_AF-A0A2T5G1D9-F1
#
_entry.id   AF-A0A2T5G1D9-F1
#
_cell.length_a   1.000
_cell.length_b   1.000
_cell.length_c   1.000
_cell.angle_alpha   90.00
_cell.angle_beta   90.00
_cell.angle_gamma   90.00
#
_symmetry.space_group_name_H-M   'P 1'
#
loop_
_entity.id
_entity.type
_entity.pdbx_description
1 polymer ?
#
loop_
_entity_poly.entity_id
_entity_poly.type
_entity_poly.pdbx_seq_one_letter_code
_entity_poly.pdbx_strand_id
1 'polypeptide(L)'
;MAVTETIAFEDEARALEALSAAGFSVGPVSLGLPRGIRFGSHQIPTWKHVRHTDRLAMDGEFHGVRVGPVKILVSPALSDEAAAAFDRVRAAAAQQVAA
;
A
#
# COMPACT_ATOMS: atom_id res chain seq x y z
N MET A 1 0.36 -13.89 2.11
CA MET A 1 -0.72 -13.42 1.22
C MET A 1 -0.29 -13.68 -0.21
N ALA A 2 -1.16 -14.21 -1.07
CA ALA A 2 -0.85 -14.26 -2.50
C ALA A 2 -0.84 -12.82 -3.02
N VAL A 3 0.21 -12.41 -3.71
CA VAL A 3 0.34 -11.06 -4.27
C VAL A 3 -0.19 -11.12 -5.70
N THR A 4 -1.11 -10.24 -6.05
CA THR A 4 -1.73 -10.24 -7.38
C THR A 4 -1.12 -9.19 -8.29
N GLU A 5 -0.73 -8.07 -7.71
CA GLU A 5 -0.25 -6.93 -8.48
C GLU A 5 0.83 -6.18 -7.68
N THR A 6 1.82 -5.65 -8.40
CA THR A 6 2.86 -4.79 -7.85
C THR A 6 2.81 -3.45 -8.58
N ILE A 7 2.62 -2.36 -7.84
CA ILE A 7 2.68 -1.00 -8.38
C ILE A 7 3.94 -0.32 -7.83
N ALA A 8 4.66 0.39 -8.68
CA ALA A 8 5.88 1.11 -8.31
C ALA A 8 5.66 2.62 -8.28
N PHE A 9 6.26 3.28 -7.30
CA PHE A 9 6.38 4.74 -7.21
C PHE A 9 7.85 5.11 -7.10
N GLU A 10 8.23 6.31 -7.56
CA GLU A 10 9.63 6.76 -7.50
C GLU A 10 10.10 7.00 -6.07
N ASP A 11 9.22 7.53 -5.23
CA ASP A 11 9.49 7.82 -3.83
C ASP A 11 8.31 7.47 -2.90
N GLU A 12 8.63 7.39 -1.61
CA GLU A 12 7.65 7.06 -0.56
C GLU A 12 6.61 8.15 -0.35
N ALA A 13 6.97 9.43 -0.50
CA ALA A 13 6.02 10.52 -0.26
C ALA A 13 4.88 10.47 -1.27
N ARG A 14 5.20 10.25 -2.55
CA ARG A 14 4.25 10.10 -3.64
C ARG A 14 3.36 8.88 -3.50
N ALA A 15 3.93 7.75 -3.10
CA ALA A 15 3.17 6.54 -2.83
C ALA A 15 2.15 6.74 -1.70
N LEU A 16 2.57 7.40 -0.61
CA LEU A 16 1.70 7.70 0.54
C LEU A 16 0.62 8.74 0.21
N GLU A 17 0.97 9.77 -0.57
CA GLU A 17 0.01 10.76 -1.07
C GLU A 17 -1.08 10.09 -1.91
N ALA A 18 -0.69 9.24 -2.87
CA ALA A 18 -1.63 8.52 -3.73
C ALA A 18 -2.56 7.58 -2.93
N LEU A 19 -2.00 6.82 -1.98
CA LEU A 19 -2.77 5.94 -1.10
C LEU A 19 -3.76 6.74 -0.23
N SER A 20 -3.28 7.82 0.41
CA SER A 20 -4.10 8.68 1.25
C SER A 20 -5.24 9.34 0.45
N ALA A 21 -4.94 9.91 -0.72
CA ALA A 21 -5.92 10.53 -1.61
C ALA A 21 -6.96 9.51 -2.13
N ALA A 22 -6.57 8.25 -2.29
CA ALA A 22 -7.49 7.18 -2.66
C ALA A 22 -8.33 6.65 -1.49
N GLY A 23 -8.01 7.02 -0.25
CA GLY A 23 -8.75 6.64 0.97
C GLY A 23 -8.14 5.49 1.76
N PHE A 24 -6.87 5.16 1.54
CA PHE A 24 -6.16 4.10 2.27
C PHE A 24 -5.44 4.63 3.50
N SER A 25 -5.54 3.86 4.58
CA SER A 25 -4.67 3.95 5.74
C SER A 25 -3.42 3.11 5.53
N VAL A 26 -2.26 3.67 5.90
CA VAL A 26 -0.96 2.98 5.84
C VAL A 26 -0.36 2.92 7.24
N GLY A 27 0.01 1.73 7.68
CA GLY A 27 0.62 1.52 8.99
C GLY A 27 1.96 2.25 9.14
N PRO A 28 2.48 2.41 10.36
CA PRO A 28 3.74 3.09 10.62
C PRO A 28 4.97 2.31 10.09
N VAL A 29 6.04 3.04 9.83
CA VAL A 29 7.33 2.49 9.36
C VAL A 29 7.94 1.56 10.41
N SER A 30 8.52 0.46 9.96
CA SER A 30 9.41 -0.40 10.75
C SER A 30 10.62 -0.79 9.90
N LEU A 31 11.83 -0.65 10.45
CA LEU A 31 13.06 -0.83 9.68
C LEU A 31 13.12 -2.24 9.06
N GLY A 32 13.32 -2.29 7.74
CA GLY A 32 13.46 -3.53 6.97
C GLY A 32 12.18 -4.36 6.85
N LEU A 33 11.03 -3.82 7.27
CA LEU A 33 9.74 -4.50 7.21
C LEU A 33 8.75 -3.66 6.39
N PRO A 34 7.81 -4.31 5.69
CA PRO A 34 6.76 -3.60 4.98
C PRO A 34 5.80 -2.92 5.96
N ARG A 35 4.87 -2.11 5.43
CA ARG A 35 3.79 -1.48 6.19
C ARG A 35 2.47 -2.05 5.68
N GLY A 36 1.48 -2.22 6.57
CA GLY A 36 0.14 -2.68 6.15
C GLY A 36 -0.65 -1.56 5.47
N ILE A 37 -1.46 -1.92 4.48
CA ILE A 37 -2.39 -1.02 3.81
C ILE A 37 -3.82 -1.53 4.05
N ARG A 38 -4.74 -0.62 4.43
CA ARG A 38 -6.19 -0.91 4.49
C ARG A 38 -7.03 0.23 3.95
N PHE A 39 -8.08 -0.08 3.20
CA PHE A 39 -9.04 0.90 2.71
C PHE A 39 -9.91 1.42 3.85
N GLY A 40 -10.14 2.73 3.89
CA GLY A 40 -10.87 3.41 4.95
C GLY A 40 -9.97 3.89 6.09
N SER A 41 -10.62 4.39 7.16
CA SER A 41 -9.94 4.96 8.33
C SER A 41 -9.58 3.86 9.33
N HIS A 42 -8.31 3.43 9.32
CA HIS A 42 -7.81 2.37 10.18
C HIS A 42 -6.53 2.79 10.89
N GLN A 43 -6.45 2.52 12.19
CA GLN A 43 -5.20 2.52 12.92
C GLN A 43 -4.52 1.17 12.76
N ILE A 44 -3.44 1.13 11.98
CA ILE A 44 -2.67 -0.10 11.71
C ILE A 44 -1.44 -0.10 12.62
N PRO A 45 -1.19 -1.15 13.42
CA PRO A 45 0.04 -1.29 14.20
C PRO A 45 1.30 -1.36 13.33
N THR A 46 2.49 -1.15 13.92
CA THR A 46 3.75 -1.46 13.23
C THR A 46 3.77 -2.93 12.79
N TRP A 47 4.35 -3.21 11.63
CA TRP A 47 4.28 -4.54 11.00
C TRP A 47 4.75 -5.70 11.89
N LYS A 48 5.78 -5.46 12.70
CA LYS A 48 6.28 -6.42 13.70
C LYS A 48 5.25 -6.83 14.76
N HIS A 49 4.22 -6.01 14.98
CA HIS A 49 3.14 -6.26 15.95
C HIS A 49 1.82 -6.70 15.28
N VAL A 50 1.72 -6.67 13.94
CA VAL A 50 0.53 -7.15 13.23
C VAL A 50 0.55 -8.68 13.25
N ARG A 51 -0.52 -9.28 13.80
CA ARG A 51 -0.65 -10.75 13.88
C ARG A 51 -0.82 -11.34 12.48
N HIS A 52 -0.48 -12.62 12.32
CA HIS A 52 -0.61 -13.30 11.04
C HIS A 52 -2.03 -13.22 10.46
N THR A 53 -3.06 -13.39 11.30
CA THR A 53 -4.47 -13.27 10.90
C THR A 53 -4.81 -11.87 10.40
N ASP A 54 -4.29 -10.84 11.07
CA ASP A 54 -4.57 -9.44 10.72
C ASP A 54 -3.85 -9.05 9.42
N ARG A 55 -2.68 -9.64 9.14
CA ARG A 55 -1.97 -9.47 7.85
C ARG A 55 -2.79 -10.00 6.67
N LEU A 56 -3.54 -11.09 6.86
CA LEU A 56 -4.41 -11.64 5.82
C LEU A 56 -5.63 -10.75 5.53
N ALA A 57 -6.00 -9.90 6.49
CA ALA A 57 -7.09 -8.92 6.35
C ALA A 57 -6.59 -7.56 5.82
N MET A 58 -5.32 -7.44 5.44
CA MET A 58 -4.78 -6.24 4.80
C MET A 58 -5.13 -6.25 3.31
N ASP A 59 -5.44 -5.06 2.79
CA ASP A 59 -5.72 -4.83 1.37
C ASP A 59 -4.43 -4.80 0.55
N GLY A 60 -3.29 -4.57 1.21
CA GLY A 60 -1.98 -4.62 0.59
C GLY A 60 -0.82 -4.44 1.56
N GLU A 61 0.37 -4.45 0.99
CA GLU A 61 1.63 -4.20 1.69
C GLU A 61 2.40 -3.08 0.98
N PHE A 62 2.89 -2.13 1.77
CA PHE A 62 3.77 -1.06 1.33
C PHE A 62 5.22 -1.45 1.61
N HIS A 63 6.00 -1.66 0.57
CA HIS A 63 7.42 -1.99 0.62
C HIS A 63 8.22 -0.76 0.20
N GLY A 64 8.51 0.10 1.18
CA GLY A 64 9.39 1.24 1.00
C GLY A 64 10.86 0.87 1.24
N VAL A 65 11.76 1.51 0.51
CA VAL A 65 13.20 1.49 0.78
C VAL A 65 13.68 2.92 1.05
N ARG A 66 14.77 3.07 1.82
CA ARG A 66 15.32 4.40 2.18
C ARG A 66 15.79 5.18 0.94
N VAL A 67 16.16 4.47 -0.12
CA VAL A 67 16.55 5.01 -1.43
C VAL A 67 16.10 4.00 -2.49
N GLY A 68 15.24 4.41 -3.41
CA GLY A 68 14.78 3.57 -4.52
C GLY A 68 13.26 3.46 -4.61
N PRO A 69 12.76 2.81 -5.69
CA PRO A 69 11.35 2.76 -5.97
C PRO A 69 10.60 2.00 -4.88
N VAL A 70 9.47 2.57 -4.47
CA VAL A 70 8.54 1.93 -3.54
C VAL A 70 7.68 0.94 -4.27
N LYS A 71 7.44 -0.22 -3.67
CA LYS A 71 6.55 -1.24 -4.21
C LYS A 71 5.31 -1.36 -3.33
N ILE A 72 4.14 -1.31 -3.95
CA ILE A 72 2.87 -1.63 -3.29
C ILE A 72 2.40 -2.96 -3.83
N LEU A 73 2.21 -3.92 -2.93
CA LEU A 73 1.68 -5.24 -3.23
C LEU A 73 0.21 -5.26 -2.86
N VAL A 74 -0.64 -5.69 -3.80
CA VAL A 74 -2.09 -5.67 -3.64
C VAL A 74 -2.64 -7.07 -3.38
N SER A 75 -3.55 -7.17 -2.42
CA SER A 75 -4.27 -8.41 -2.11
C SER A 75 -5.28 -8.76 -3.23
N PRO A 76 -5.42 -10.04 -3.62
CA PRO A 76 -6.48 -10.48 -4.53
C PRO A 76 -7.89 -10.33 -3.94
N ALA A 77 -7.99 -10.21 -2.62
CA ALA A 77 -9.26 -10.24 -1.88
C ALA A 77 -9.74 -8.83 -1.50
N LEU A 78 -9.49 -7.84 -2.35
CA LEU A 78 -10.02 -6.49 -2.19
C LEU A 78 -11.56 -6.49 -2.26
N SER A 79 -12.20 -5.65 -1.47
CA SER A 79 -13.61 -5.30 -1.73
C SER A 79 -13.71 -4.48 -3.02
N ASP A 80 -14.90 -4.41 -3.63
CA ASP A 80 -15.13 -3.66 -4.86
C ASP A 80 -14.76 -2.18 -4.70
N GLU A 81 -15.07 -1.59 -3.54
CA GLU A 81 -14.72 -0.20 -3.23
C GLU A 81 -13.21 0.00 -3.11
N ALA A 82 -12.52 -0.94 -2.46
CA ALA A 82 -11.07 -0.89 -2.31
C ALA A 82 -10.37 -1.11 -3.66
N ALA A 83 -10.90 -1.97 -4.53
CA ALA A 83 -10.40 -2.17 -5.89
C ALA A 83 -10.53 -0.89 -6.73
N ALA A 84 -11.71 -0.26 -6.73
CA ALA A 84 -11.93 1.01 -7.42
C ALA A 84 -11.04 2.15 -6.87
N ALA A 85 -10.73 2.12 -5.57
CA ALA A 85 -9.77 3.03 -4.98
C ALA A 85 -8.34 2.77 -5.45
N PHE A 86 -7.94 1.50 -5.53
CA PHE A 86 -6.63 1.11 -6.06
C PHE A 86 -6.44 1.48 -7.53
N ASP A 87 -7.49 1.47 -8.35
CA ASP A 87 -7.41 1.95 -9.74
C ASP A 87 -6.94 3.41 -9.83
N ARG A 88 -7.34 4.26 -8.87
CA ARG A 88 -6.85 5.64 -8.77
C ARG A 88 -5.38 5.71 -8.39
N VAL A 89 -4.94 4.83 -7.48
CA VAL A 89 -3.52 4.70 -7.09
C VAL A 89 -2.67 4.27 -8.30
N ARG A 90 -3.17 3.30 -9.09
CA ARG A 90 -2.51 2.84 -10.31
C ARG A 90 -2.39 3.95 -11.35
N ALA A 91 -3.46 4.73 -11.56
CA ALA A 91 -3.45 5.87 -12.45
C ALA A 91 -2.42 6.93 -12.01
N ALA A 92 -2.33 7.22 -10.71
CA ALA A 92 -1.33 8.15 -10.17
C ALA A 92 0.11 7.66 -10.37
N ALA A 93 0.37 6.37 -10.19
CA ALA A 93 1.68 5.77 -10.48
C ALA A 93 2.06 5.88 -11.97
N ALA A 94 1.12 5.61 -12.86
CA ALA A 94 1.35 5.70 -14.31
C ALA A 94 1.66 7.13 -14.78
N GLN A 95 1.07 8.14 -14.14
CA GLN A 95 1.33 9.55 -14.45
C GLN A 95 2.74 10.02 -14.04
N GLN A 96 3.36 9.40 -13.04
CA GLN A 96 4.73 9.76 -12.61
C GLN A 96 5.80 9.26 -13.56
N VAL A 97 5.58 8.11 -14.21
CA VAL A 97 6.50 7.56 -15.21
C VAL A 97 6.52 8.40 -16.50
N ALA A 98 5.48 9.21 -16.73
CA ALA A 98 5.33 10.02 -17.94
C ALA A 98 5.81 11.47 -17.80
N ALA A 99 6.25 11.89 -16.61
CA ALA A 99 6.74 13.23 -16.30
C ALA A 99 8.27 13.32 -16.34
#